data_AF-A0A1F8NQH0-F1
#
_entry.id   AF-A0A1F8NQH0-F1
#
_cell.length_a   1.000
_cell.length_b   1.000
_cell.length_c   1.000
_cell.angle_alpha   90.00
_cell.angle_beta   90.00
_cell.angle_gamma   90.00
#
_symmetry.space_group_name_H-M   'P 1'
#
loop_
_entity.id
_entity.type
_entity.pdbx_description
1 polymer ?
#
loop_
_entity_poly.entity_id
_entity_poly.type
_entity_poly.pdbx_seq_one_letter_code
_entity_poly.pdbx_strand_id
1 'polypeptide(L)'
;MIHIWQWNFPLPPFLSFLPAPFGWALATLAVWLAIAVALRFVVFRVIRILVRRTESDVEDVVLDVSRRPVVVIILLLGLVDSLNALALEIDLPWVETAGRWLMASVIAVLTYWAWRLLKEVVIHYGERIAQRSETRVDDVLLPIVNQFAPIVLFIIGGSTILQYLGIRLDALLVAIGGAAFILAFALQDILSNVFSGLSLLVDTPFRYGDLVKLEDGTVCQVVKIGVRVTQLFDIDTHAVIYMPNSKLANERLSNLMQPTPELISSVRMVVARGSDVERVRQILIDVLDGHPDLLGEIPTKLQRIRDFAVLPEAKRAHGLERLRAEQSVDQRVVESVQALRALAEQIGRAEQNGISKAEQQAILQSFAPLARQLGDVRGVQKRLDAHRGSLNTFVDGCLAEVDPDSLAARTRKWAEIWTRDPDLVLGEDDDRLRQQWSARILSLWRRIDETRRRIERLDGLEQRLDDAVLRLGSWLSRDYKQPMPAWKGSGAAFKGFEDGGLVFSLFFFVDNIELEHFWRQARVEGQLRREVARRLRQEGIEFASPRFEVAFLRGGEARAGLPAAALEMQT
;
A
#
# COMPACT_ATOMS: atom_id res chain seq x y z
N MET A 1 -31.79 22.63 -52.25
CA MET A 1 -32.53 21.94 -51.16
C MET A 1 -31.89 22.34 -49.83
N ILE A 2 -32.57 22.29 -48.67
CA ILE A 2 -31.86 22.54 -47.41
C ILE A 2 -31.04 21.28 -47.19
N HIS A 3 -29.74 21.39 -47.42
CA HIS A 3 -28.79 20.32 -47.18
C HIS A 3 -28.27 20.46 -45.76
N ILE A 4 -28.81 19.65 -44.85
CA ILE A 4 -28.24 19.47 -43.51
C ILE A 4 -27.64 18.07 -43.49
N TRP A 5 -26.31 17.97 -43.61
CA TRP A 5 -25.62 16.69 -43.75
C TRP A 5 -26.17 15.84 -44.93
N GLN A 6 -26.80 14.69 -44.66
CA GLN A 6 -27.34 13.77 -45.67
C GLN A 6 -28.84 13.97 -45.97
N TRP A 7 -29.50 14.94 -45.33
CA TRP A 7 -30.95 15.10 -45.39
C TRP A 7 -31.34 16.31 -46.24
N ASN A 8 -32.26 16.09 -47.18
CA ASN A 8 -32.76 17.12 -48.09
C ASN A 8 -34.16 17.56 -47.67
N PHE A 9 -34.31 18.80 -47.21
CA PHE A 9 -35.62 19.38 -46.94
C PHE A 9 -36.05 20.37 -48.05
N PRO A 10 -37.34 20.40 -48.43
CA PRO A 10 -37.86 21.42 -49.35
C PRO A 10 -37.81 22.82 -48.72
N LEU A 11 -37.76 23.86 -49.57
CA LEU A 11 -37.76 25.26 -49.14
C LEU A 11 -39.04 25.50 -48.33
N PRO A 12 -38.95 26.11 -47.14
CA PRO A 12 -40.13 26.48 -46.40
C PRO A 12 -41.01 27.40 -47.27
N PRO A 13 -42.35 27.24 -47.27
CA PRO A 13 -43.24 27.98 -48.16
C PRO A 13 -43.07 29.50 -48.09
N PHE A 14 -42.69 30.02 -46.92
CA PHE A 14 -42.46 31.45 -46.68
C PHE A 14 -41.14 31.98 -47.26
N LEU A 15 -40.21 31.14 -47.73
CA LEU A 15 -38.96 31.55 -48.42
C LEU A 15 -38.99 31.26 -49.93
N SER A 16 -40.09 30.71 -50.44
CA SER A 16 -40.25 30.37 -51.86
C SER A 16 -40.20 31.57 -52.82
N PHE A 17 -40.31 32.80 -52.28
CA PHE A 17 -40.21 34.04 -53.04
C PHE A 17 -38.76 34.44 -53.37
N LEU A 18 -37.76 33.84 -52.72
CA LEU A 18 -36.34 34.11 -52.98
C LEU A 18 -35.78 33.18 -54.08
N PRO A 19 -34.90 33.68 -54.97
CA PRO A 19 -34.22 32.84 -55.93
C PRO A 19 -33.40 31.74 -55.25
N ALA A 20 -33.35 30.57 -55.91
CA ALA A 20 -32.89 29.30 -55.35
C ALA A 20 -31.59 29.37 -54.52
N PRO A 21 -30.50 30.06 -54.91
CA PRO A 21 -29.28 30.02 -54.10
C PRO A 21 -29.40 30.80 -52.79
N PHE A 22 -30.14 31.92 -52.81
CA PHE A 22 -30.31 32.80 -51.64
C PHE A 22 -31.34 32.26 -50.66
N GLY A 23 -32.40 31.61 -51.15
CA GLY A 23 -33.42 31.00 -50.31
C GLY A 23 -32.85 29.88 -49.42
N TRP A 24 -32.01 29.01 -49.97
CA TRP A 24 -31.40 27.90 -49.21
C TRP A 24 -30.39 28.40 -48.17
N ALA A 25 -29.52 29.35 -48.54
CA ALA A 25 -28.54 29.94 -47.62
C ALA A 25 -29.21 30.65 -46.43
N LEU A 26 -30.33 31.35 -46.67
CA LEU A 26 -31.08 32.02 -45.61
C LEU A 26 -31.81 31.02 -44.70
N ALA A 27 -32.32 29.92 -45.27
CA ALA A 27 -32.97 28.86 -44.51
C ALA A 27 -31.99 28.13 -43.57
N THR A 28 -30.80 27.76 -44.06
CA THR A 28 -29.76 27.13 -43.23
C THR A 28 -29.29 28.07 -42.12
N LEU A 29 -29.05 29.36 -42.43
CA LEU A 29 -28.68 30.36 -41.43
C LEU A 29 -29.75 30.52 -40.33
N ALA A 30 -31.03 30.54 -40.71
CA ALA A 30 -32.14 30.64 -39.75
C ALA A 30 -32.22 29.42 -38.82
N VAL A 31 -31.98 28.21 -39.33
CA VAL A 31 -31.92 26.98 -38.52
C VAL A 31 -30.75 27.04 -37.53
N TRP A 32 -29.56 27.42 -37.99
CA TRP A 32 -28.39 27.55 -37.11
C TRP A 32 -28.55 28.64 -36.06
N LEU A 33 -29.19 29.76 -36.41
CA LEU A 33 -29.54 30.81 -35.44
C LEU A 33 -30.53 30.29 -34.39
N ALA A 34 -31.54 29.52 -34.80
CA ALA A 34 -32.48 28.88 -33.86
C ALA A 34 -31.76 27.90 -32.93
N ILE A 35 -30.83 27.10 -33.45
CA ILE A 35 -29.97 26.19 -32.64
C ILE A 35 -29.12 27.00 -31.64
N ALA A 36 -28.50 28.10 -32.07
CA ALA A 36 -27.68 28.95 -31.20
C ALA A 36 -28.51 29.59 -30.06
N VAL A 37 -29.72 30.07 -30.38
CA VAL A 37 -30.69 30.61 -29.39
C VAL A 37 -31.13 29.50 -28.43
N ALA A 38 -31.51 28.33 -28.95
CA ALA A 38 -31.89 27.18 -28.13
C ALA A 38 -30.75 26.74 -27.20
N LEU A 39 -29.51 26.67 -27.68
CA LEU A 39 -28.37 26.34 -26.85
C LEU A 39 -28.16 27.37 -25.73
N ARG A 40 -28.17 28.66 -26.08
CA ARG A 40 -27.94 29.76 -25.13
C ARG A 40 -28.99 29.83 -24.02
N PHE A 41 -30.27 29.58 -24.32
CA PHE A 41 -31.39 29.83 -23.40
C PHE A 41 -32.05 28.56 -22.84
N VAL A 42 -32.03 27.46 -23.59
CA VAL A 42 -32.68 26.20 -23.21
C VAL A 42 -31.62 25.20 -22.73
N VAL A 43 -30.63 24.85 -23.55
CA VAL A 43 -29.69 23.77 -23.23
C VAL A 43 -28.81 24.11 -22.04
N PHE A 44 -28.13 25.26 -22.04
CA PHE A 44 -27.30 25.66 -20.88
C PHE A 44 -28.12 25.84 -19.60
N ARG A 45 -29.41 26.20 -19.71
CA ARG A 45 -30.33 26.29 -18.57
C ARG A 45 -30.68 24.89 -18.04
N VAL A 46 -31.01 23.96 -18.92
CA VAL A 46 -31.35 22.56 -18.56
C VAL A 46 -30.13 21.85 -17.97
N ILE A 47 -28.96 21.97 -18.60
CA ILE A 47 -27.72 21.37 -18.08
C ILE A 47 -27.42 21.91 -16.68
N ARG A 48 -27.55 23.22 -16.45
CA ARG A 48 -27.37 23.81 -15.12
C ARG A 48 -28.38 23.28 -14.09
N ILE A 49 -29.63 23.01 -14.49
CA ILE A 49 -30.63 22.39 -13.60
C ILE A 49 -30.24 20.95 -13.24
N LEU A 50 -29.67 20.20 -14.20
CA LEU A 50 -29.26 18.81 -14.01
C LEU A 50 -28.01 18.71 -13.11
N VAL A 51 -27.04 19.59 -13.36
CA VAL A 51 -25.76 19.72 -12.64
C VAL A 51 -25.94 20.20 -11.21
N ARG A 52 -27.00 20.95 -10.89
CA ARG A 52 -27.34 21.36 -9.50
C ARG A 52 -27.59 20.21 -8.53
N ARG A 53 -27.70 18.97 -9.00
CA ARG A 53 -27.78 17.77 -8.14
C ARG A 53 -26.40 17.27 -7.70
N THR A 54 -25.32 17.75 -8.30
CA THR A 54 -23.95 17.42 -7.94
C THR A 54 -23.41 18.47 -6.97
N GLU A 55 -22.73 18.06 -5.90
CA GLU A 55 -22.09 18.98 -4.93
C GLU A 55 -20.77 19.61 -5.44
N SER A 56 -20.48 19.54 -6.75
CA SER A 56 -19.19 19.90 -7.31
C SER A 56 -19.16 21.31 -7.91
N ASP A 57 -18.38 22.21 -7.29
CA ASP A 57 -18.12 23.57 -7.79
C ASP A 57 -17.58 23.60 -9.23
N VAL A 58 -16.92 22.53 -9.68
CA VAL A 58 -16.24 22.43 -10.99
C VAL A 58 -17.24 22.58 -12.15
N GLU A 59 -18.42 21.97 -12.00
CA GLU A 59 -19.40 21.87 -13.07
C GLU A 59 -19.97 23.26 -13.43
N ASP A 60 -20.19 24.12 -12.44
CA ASP A 60 -20.67 25.49 -12.65
C ASP A 60 -19.65 26.35 -13.41
N VAL A 61 -18.37 26.24 -13.07
CA VAL A 61 -17.30 26.97 -13.76
C VAL A 61 -17.15 26.50 -15.21
N VAL A 62 -17.16 25.18 -15.45
CA VAL A 62 -17.11 24.62 -16.81
C VAL A 62 -18.25 25.15 -17.68
N LEU A 63 -19.47 25.21 -17.15
CA LEU A 63 -20.64 25.71 -17.88
C LEU A 63 -20.52 27.21 -18.19
N ASP A 64 -20.06 28.01 -17.24
CA ASP A 64 -19.91 29.47 -17.45
C ASP A 64 -18.77 29.80 -18.41
N VAL A 65 -17.66 29.05 -18.38
CA VAL A 65 -16.55 29.17 -19.32
C VAL A 65 -17.00 28.82 -20.74
N SER A 66 -17.80 27.77 -20.90
CA SER A 66 -18.18 27.21 -22.20
C SER A 66 -19.33 27.93 -22.88
N ARG A 67 -20.18 28.63 -22.13
CA ARG A 67 -21.42 29.25 -22.65
C ARG A 67 -21.22 30.18 -23.84
N ARG A 68 -20.24 31.09 -23.77
CA ARG A 68 -19.96 32.07 -24.84
C ARG A 68 -19.30 31.43 -26.07
N PRO A 69 -18.18 30.70 -25.94
CA PRO A 69 -17.49 30.14 -27.10
C PRO A 69 -18.34 29.11 -27.87
N VAL A 70 -19.11 28.26 -27.19
CA VAL A 70 -19.98 27.28 -27.86
C VAL A 70 -21.02 27.95 -28.76
N VAL A 71 -21.65 29.03 -28.28
CA VAL A 71 -22.62 29.79 -29.09
C VAL A 71 -21.95 30.45 -30.29
N VAL A 72 -20.76 31.03 -30.11
CA VAL A 72 -20.00 31.66 -31.21
C VAL A 72 -19.58 30.63 -32.25
N ILE A 73 -19.06 29.47 -31.83
CA ILE A 73 -18.68 28.37 -32.72
C ILE A 73 -19.87 27.95 -33.58
N ILE A 74 -21.05 27.80 -32.98
CA ILE A 74 -22.25 27.34 -33.69
C ILE A 74 -22.76 28.38 -34.69
N LEU A 75 -22.68 29.66 -34.34
CA LEU A 75 -23.00 30.73 -35.29
C LEU A 75 -22.01 30.77 -36.45
N LEU A 76 -20.71 30.60 -36.19
CA LEU A 76 -19.69 30.55 -37.23
C LEU A 76 -19.83 29.32 -38.13
N LEU A 77 -20.11 28.14 -37.56
CA LEU A 77 -20.40 26.92 -38.32
C LEU A 77 -21.64 27.08 -39.19
N GLY A 78 -22.69 27.71 -38.66
CA GLY A 78 -23.89 28.01 -39.45
C GLY A 78 -23.63 28.98 -40.59
N LEU A 79 -22.71 29.93 -40.40
CA LEU A 79 -22.29 30.83 -41.47
C LEU A 79 -21.47 30.11 -42.55
N VAL A 80 -20.58 29.18 -42.16
CA VAL A 80 -19.85 28.31 -43.10
C VAL A 80 -20.82 27.47 -43.92
N ASP A 81 -21.78 26.82 -43.27
CA ASP A 81 -22.78 25.96 -43.92
C ASP A 81 -23.70 26.76 -44.86
N SER A 82 -24.12 27.95 -44.44
CA SER A 82 -24.89 28.89 -45.27
C SER A 82 -24.13 29.34 -46.52
N LEU A 83 -22.83 29.62 -46.40
CA LEU A 83 -21.98 29.97 -47.54
C LEU A 83 -21.73 28.78 -48.47
N ASN A 84 -21.54 27.58 -47.93
CA ASN A 84 -21.40 26.35 -48.74
C ASN A 84 -22.69 26.05 -49.52
N ALA A 85 -23.85 26.25 -48.91
CA ALA A 85 -25.14 26.12 -49.59
C ALA A 85 -25.28 27.09 -50.78
N LEU A 86 -24.71 28.30 -50.66
CA LEU A 86 -24.66 29.28 -51.75
C LEU A 86 -23.66 28.86 -52.85
N ALA A 87 -22.51 28.30 -52.46
CA ALA A 87 -21.44 27.86 -53.37
C ALA A 87 -21.84 26.67 -54.27
N LEU A 88 -22.79 25.83 -53.84
CA LEU A 88 -23.27 24.68 -54.62
C LEU A 88 -23.99 25.07 -55.91
N GLU A 89 -24.58 26.27 -55.96
CA GLU A 89 -25.37 26.75 -57.10
C GLU A 89 -24.69 27.91 -57.84
N ILE A 90 -23.74 28.63 -57.21
CA ILE A 90 -23.00 29.73 -57.83
C ILE A 90 -21.49 29.57 -57.57
N ASP A 91 -20.73 29.41 -58.64
CA ASP A 91 -19.26 29.36 -58.58
C ASP A 91 -18.69 30.77 -58.39
N LEU A 92 -18.38 31.11 -57.15
CA LEU A 92 -17.84 32.41 -56.75
C LEU A 92 -16.51 32.21 -55.98
N PRO A 93 -15.35 32.60 -56.57
CA PRO A 93 -14.03 32.37 -55.96
C PRO A 93 -13.84 32.99 -54.56
N TRP A 94 -14.58 34.05 -54.25
CA TRP A 94 -14.54 34.70 -52.95
C TRP A 94 -15.26 33.89 -51.85
N VAL A 95 -16.22 33.03 -52.21
CA VAL A 95 -16.98 32.20 -51.25
C VAL A 95 -16.09 31.12 -50.64
N GLU A 96 -15.27 30.46 -51.45
CA GLU A 96 -14.29 29.48 -50.95
C GLU A 96 -13.25 30.12 -50.03
N THR A 97 -12.80 31.33 -50.37
CA THR A 97 -11.85 32.09 -49.55
C THR A 97 -12.49 32.53 -48.23
N ALA A 98 -13.73 33.04 -48.27
CA ALA A 98 -14.50 33.38 -47.08
C ALA A 98 -14.76 32.15 -46.19
N GLY A 99 -15.10 31.00 -46.78
CA GLY A 99 -15.28 29.74 -46.07
C GLY A 99 -14.02 29.29 -45.32
N ARG A 100 -12.84 29.40 -45.95
CA ARG A 100 -11.54 29.10 -45.30
C ARG A 100 -11.26 30.02 -44.10
N TRP A 101 -11.48 31.33 -44.24
CA TRP A 101 -11.31 32.30 -43.14
C TRP A 101 -12.30 32.10 -42.00
N LEU A 102 -13.54 31.71 -42.31
CA LEU A 102 -14.54 31.39 -41.29
C LEU A 102 -14.20 30.11 -40.55
N MET A 103 -13.74 29.06 -41.25
CA MET A 103 -13.28 27.85 -40.60
C MET A 103 -12.04 28.11 -39.72
N ALA A 104 -11.08 28.91 -40.20
CA ALA A 104 -9.96 29.38 -39.39
C ALA A 104 -10.43 30.12 -38.11
N SER A 105 -11.48 30.93 -38.22
CA SER A 105 -12.09 31.63 -37.08
C SER A 105 -12.75 30.66 -36.10
N VAL A 106 -13.42 29.60 -36.59
CA VAL A 106 -13.96 28.53 -35.73
C VAL A 106 -12.84 27.87 -34.94
N ILE A 107 -11.73 27.49 -35.59
CA ILE A 107 -10.58 26.84 -34.95
C ILE A 107 -9.91 27.77 -33.94
N ALA A 108 -9.82 29.07 -34.23
CA ALA A 108 -9.29 30.05 -33.29
C ALA A 108 -10.17 30.16 -32.03
N VAL A 109 -11.49 30.22 -32.18
CA VAL A 109 -12.43 30.25 -31.04
C VAL A 109 -12.38 28.93 -30.26
N LEU A 110 -12.26 27.79 -30.93
CA LEU A 110 -12.10 26.49 -30.30
C LEU A 110 -10.79 26.40 -29.48
N THR A 111 -9.69 26.88 -30.06
CA THR A 111 -8.37 26.90 -29.40
C THR A 111 -8.39 27.81 -28.19
N TYR A 112 -8.97 29.01 -28.31
CA TYR A 112 -9.17 29.93 -27.19
C TYR A 112 -10.05 29.31 -26.10
N TRP A 113 -11.13 28.63 -26.48
CA TRP A 113 -12.02 27.95 -25.54
C TRP A 113 -11.29 26.84 -24.77
N ALA A 114 -10.53 25.99 -25.46
CA ALA A 114 -9.77 24.92 -24.82
C ALA A 114 -8.70 25.47 -23.87
N TRP A 115 -8.03 26.57 -24.25
CA TRP A 115 -7.06 27.26 -23.38
C TRP A 115 -7.73 27.81 -22.12
N ARG A 116 -8.91 28.41 -22.29
CA ARG A 116 -9.68 28.96 -21.18
C ARG A 116 -10.17 27.87 -20.22
N LEU A 117 -10.61 26.72 -20.75
CA LEU A 117 -10.97 25.56 -19.94
C LEU A 117 -9.76 25.02 -19.16
N LEU A 118 -8.61 24.89 -19.83
CA LEU A 118 -7.38 24.47 -19.18
C LEU A 118 -7.02 25.39 -18.00
N LYS A 119 -7.08 26.71 -18.20
CA LYS A 119 -6.71 27.70 -17.17
C LYS A 119 -7.73 27.81 -16.03
N GLU A 120 -9.01 28.00 -16.37
CA GLU A 120 -10.06 28.29 -15.39
C GLU A 120 -10.61 27.04 -14.70
N VAL A 121 -10.45 25.85 -15.31
CA VAL A 121 -10.95 24.59 -14.75
C VAL A 121 -9.79 23.75 -14.24
N VAL A 122 -8.89 23.32 -15.11
CA VAL A 122 -7.86 22.32 -14.74
C VAL A 122 -6.86 22.88 -13.75
N ILE A 123 -6.31 24.07 -14.01
CA ILE A 123 -5.28 24.68 -13.15
C ILE A 123 -5.91 25.22 -11.87
N HIS A 124 -6.98 26.03 -11.96
CA HIS A 124 -7.60 26.63 -10.78
C HIS A 124 -8.14 25.60 -9.77
N TYR A 125 -8.77 24.52 -10.24
CA TYR A 125 -9.22 23.46 -9.33
C TYR A 125 -8.11 22.52 -8.92
N GLY A 126 -7.14 22.26 -9.80
CA GLY A 126 -5.95 21.51 -9.46
C GLY A 126 -5.17 22.15 -8.31
N GLU A 127 -5.03 23.48 -8.27
CA GLU A 127 -4.41 24.20 -7.15
C GLU A 127 -5.22 24.05 -5.85
N ARG A 128 -6.56 24.11 -5.90
CA ARG A 128 -7.42 23.92 -4.72
C ARG A 128 -7.35 22.49 -4.16
N ILE A 129 -7.22 21.49 -5.04
CA ILE A 129 -7.08 20.08 -4.64
C ILE A 129 -5.69 19.83 -4.07
N ALA A 130 -4.65 20.34 -4.73
CA ALA A 130 -3.26 20.27 -4.25
C ALA A 130 -3.11 20.83 -2.83
N GLN A 131 -3.73 21.97 -2.52
CA GLN A 131 -3.67 22.60 -1.20
C GLN A 131 -4.38 21.80 -0.08
N ARG A 132 -5.28 20.87 -0.43
CA ARG A 132 -6.01 20.02 0.54
C ARG A 132 -5.43 18.61 0.65
N SER A 133 -4.58 18.22 -0.29
CA SER A 133 -3.97 16.90 -0.37
C SER A 133 -2.55 16.97 0.20
N GLU A 134 -2.17 16.09 1.13
CA GLU A 134 -0.77 15.95 1.56
C GLU A 134 0.14 15.33 0.47
N THR A 135 -0.45 15.01 -0.69
CA THR A 135 0.19 14.30 -1.78
C THR A 135 1.00 15.25 -2.66
N ARG A 136 2.34 15.18 -2.56
CA ARG A 136 3.31 15.99 -3.33
C ARG A 136 3.28 15.83 -4.86
N VAL A 137 2.36 15.03 -5.40
CA VAL A 137 2.18 14.81 -6.86
C VAL A 137 1.62 16.07 -7.51
N ASP A 138 0.65 16.70 -6.86
CA ASP A 138 -0.08 17.83 -7.43
C ASP A 138 0.83 19.07 -7.54
N ASP A 139 1.74 19.26 -6.58
CA ASP A 139 2.69 20.39 -6.53
C ASP A 139 3.70 20.40 -7.69
N VAL A 140 3.98 19.24 -8.29
CA VAL A 140 5.00 19.11 -9.34
C VAL A 140 4.37 19.01 -10.73
N LEU A 141 3.26 18.27 -10.87
CA LEU A 141 2.61 18.10 -12.18
C LEU A 141 1.87 19.37 -12.62
N LEU A 142 1.24 20.08 -11.69
CA LEU A 142 0.40 21.23 -12.02
C LEU A 142 1.19 22.40 -12.65
N PRO A 143 2.37 22.80 -12.14
CA PRO A 143 3.19 23.83 -12.78
C PRO A 143 3.65 23.44 -14.19
N ILE A 144 3.97 22.16 -14.40
CA ILE A 144 4.38 21.64 -15.72
C ILE A 144 3.20 21.76 -16.71
N VAL A 145 2.01 21.29 -16.32
CA VAL A 145 0.82 21.39 -17.16
C VAL A 145 0.49 22.86 -17.46
N ASN A 146 0.54 23.74 -16.45
CA ASN A 146 0.27 25.17 -16.63
C ASN A 146 1.22 25.86 -17.62
N GLN A 147 2.50 25.50 -17.59
CA GLN A 147 3.50 26.10 -18.47
C GLN A 147 3.45 25.52 -19.89
N PHE A 148 3.34 24.20 -20.05
CA PHE A 148 3.54 23.52 -21.33
C PHE A 148 2.25 23.24 -22.11
N ALA A 149 1.14 22.92 -21.44
CA ALA A 149 -0.10 22.58 -22.15
C ALA A 149 -0.67 23.73 -23.00
N PRO A 150 -0.61 25.02 -22.58
CA PRO A 150 -0.99 26.13 -23.45
C PRO A 150 -0.11 26.23 -24.71
N ILE A 151 1.21 26.02 -24.57
CA ILE A 151 2.15 26.10 -25.70
C ILE A 151 1.79 25.06 -26.75
N VAL A 152 1.59 23.80 -26.33
CA VAL A 152 1.20 22.70 -27.23
C VAL A 152 -0.15 22.99 -27.89
N LEU A 153 -1.12 23.47 -27.12
CA LEU A 153 -2.45 23.82 -27.63
C LEU A 153 -2.39 24.92 -28.70
N PHE A 154 -1.61 25.98 -28.49
CA PHE A 154 -1.46 27.04 -29.49
C PHE A 154 -0.69 26.60 -30.73
N ILE A 155 0.30 25.71 -30.59
CA ILE A 155 1.00 25.12 -31.74
C ILE A 155 0.01 24.30 -32.59
N ILE A 156 -0.82 23.45 -31.97
CA ILE A 156 -1.83 22.64 -32.67
C ILE A 156 -2.90 23.54 -33.30
N GLY A 157 -3.47 24.48 -32.54
CA GLY A 157 -4.48 25.41 -33.04
C GLY A 157 -3.97 26.28 -34.18
N GLY A 158 -2.79 26.89 -34.02
CA GLY A 158 -2.14 27.72 -35.03
C GLY A 158 -1.79 26.94 -36.29
N SER A 159 -1.17 25.76 -36.15
CA SER A 159 -0.85 24.92 -37.31
C SER A 159 -2.10 24.45 -38.06
N THR A 160 -3.20 24.18 -37.37
CA THR A 160 -4.48 23.83 -38.02
C THR A 160 -5.05 25.03 -38.78
N ILE A 161 -5.01 26.24 -38.20
CA ILE A 161 -5.43 27.48 -38.88
C ILE A 161 -4.63 27.71 -40.17
N LEU A 162 -3.31 27.61 -40.10
CA LEU A 162 -2.43 27.84 -41.26
C LEU A 162 -2.68 26.82 -42.39
N GLN A 163 -2.96 25.56 -42.05
CA GLN A 163 -3.34 24.53 -43.03
C GLN A 163 -4.64 24.86 -43.76
N TYR A 164 -5.68 25.32 -43.05
CA TYR A 164 -6.95 25.74 -43.66
C TYR A 164 -6.79 26.96 -44.57
N LEU A 165 -5.81 27.83 -44.29
CA LEU A 165 -5.48 28.96 -45.15
C LEU A 165 -4.65 28.57 -46.38
N GLY A 166 -4.32 27.28 -46.55
CA GLY A 166 -3.56 26.76 -47.69
C GLY A 166 -2.04 26.88 -47.54
N ILE A 167 -1.54 27.19 -46.34
CA ILE A 167 -0.11 27.22 -46.07
C ILE A 167 0.38 25.80 -45.81
N ARG A 168 1.32 25.34 -46.63
CA ARG A 168 1.96 24.04 -46.44
C ARG A 168 2.89 24.08 -45.23
N LEU A 169 2.58 23.27 -44.23
CA LEU A 169 3.35 23.18 -42.99
C LEU A 169 4.28 21.96 -42.92
N ASP A 170 4.43 21.20 -44.01
CA ASP A 170 5.19 19.94 -44.04
C ASP A 170 6.57 20.08 -43.36
N ALA A 171 7.34 21.10 -43.76
CA ALA A 171 8.66 21.37 -43.20
C ALA A 171 8.63 21.82 -41.72
N LEU A 172 7.62 22.60 -41.34
CA LEU A 172 7.44 23.07 -39.96
C LEU A 172 7.03 21.93 -39.03
N LEU A 173 6.13 21.06 -39.48
CA LEU A 173 5.70 19.87 -38.74
C LEU A 173 6.84 18.88 -38.55
N VAL A 174 7.70 18.69 -39.57
CA VAL A 174 8.92 17.89 -39.45
C VAL A 174 9.87 18.49 -38.40
N ALA A 175 10.08 19.81 -38.42
CA ALA A 175 10.92 20.49 -37.44
C ALA A 175 10.36 20.39 -36.00
N ILE A 176 9.05 20.61 -35.82
CA ILE A 176 8.37 20.48 -34.52
C ILE A 176 8.41 19.03 -34.03
N GLY A 177 8.17 18.05 -34.92
CA GLY A 177 8.26 16.63 -34.59
C GLY A 177 9.67 16.22 -34.13
N GLY A 178 10.70 16.69 -34.84
CA GLY A 178 12.10 16.47 -34.44
C GLY A 178 12.45 17.10 -33.09
N ALA A 179 12.02 18.35 -32.85
CA ALA A 179 12.21 19.02 -31.57
C ALA A 179 11.48 18.31 -30.42
N ALA A 180 10.25 17.86 -30.65
CA ALA A 180 9.46 17.11 -29.68
C ALA A 180 10.10 15.76 -29.35
N PHE A 181 10.68 15.08 -30.33
CA PHE A 181 11.43 13.83 -30.13
C PHE A 181 12.65 14.07 -29.23
N ILE A 182 13.48 15.07 -29.52
CA ILE A 182 14.65 15.40 -28.69
C ILE A 182 14.22 15.74 -27.26
N LEU A 183 13.15 16.51 -27.10
CA LEU A 183 12.61 16.85 -25.79
C LEU A 183 12.09 15.61 -25.04
N ALA A 184 11.42 14.68 -25.73
CA ALA A 184 10.94 13.44 -25.14
C ALA A 184 12.10 12.57 -24.65
N PHE A 185 13.19 12.47 -25.42
CA PHE A 185 14.42 11.80 -24.98
C PHE A 185 15.04 12.48 -23.76
N ALA A 186 15.10 13.81 -23.73
CA ALA A 186 15.62 14.55 -22.59
C ALA A 186 14.75 14.39 -21.32
N LEU A 187 13.44 14.17 -21.48
CA LEU A 187 12.48 13.99 -20.37
C LEU A 187 12.27 12.52 -19.98
N GLN A 188 12.86 11.57 -20.72
CA GLN A 188 12.62 10.14 -20.55
C GLN A 188 12.80 9.68 -19.10
N ASP A 189 13.88 10.10 -18.44
CA ASP A 189 14.20 9.71 -17.06
C ASP A 189 13.20 10.28 -16.05
N ILE A 190 12.72 11.50 -16.27
CA ILE A 190 11.75 12.14 -15.38
C ILE A 190 10.42 11.39 -15.46
N LEU A 191 9.95 11.12 -16.69
CA LEU A 191 8.72 10.37 -16.92
C LEU A 191 8.83 8.94 -16.38
N SER A 192 9.94 8.26 -16.63
CA SER A 192 10.19 6.90 -16.11
C SER A 192 10.07 6.86 -14.59
N ASN A 193 10.70 7.79 -13.88
CA ASN A 193 10.62 7.83 -12.42
C ASN A 193 9.20 8.13 -11.90
N VAL A 194 8.43 8.98 -12.57
CA VAL A 194 7.04 9.28 -12.18
C VAL A 194 6.14 8.05 -12.37
N PHE A 195 6.22 7.39 -13.53
CA PHE A 195 5.43 6.19 -13.79
C PHE A 195 5.83 5.01 -12.89
N SER A 196 7.13 4.83 -12.62
CA SER A 196 7.60 3.86 -11.64
C SER A 196 7.10 4.20 -10.23
N GLY A 197 7.08 5.48 -9.84
CA GLY A 197 6.49 5.90 -8.57
C GLY A 197 5.01 5.55 -8.46
N LEU A 198 4.24 5.76 -9.53
CA LEU A 198 2.83 5.39 -9.58
C LEU A 198 2.63 3.87 -9.48
N SER A 199 3.44 3.07 -10.20
CA SER A 199 3.39 1.61 -10.09
C SER A 199 3.72 1.13 -8.67
N LEU A 200 4.77 1.69 -8.03
CA LEU A 200 5.10 1.36 -6.64
C LEU A 200 3.96 1.69 -5.66
N LEU A 201 3.18 2.75 -5.92
CA LEU A 201 2.00 3.09 -5.12
C LEU A 201 0.82 2.14 -5.37
N VAL A 202 0.62 1.69 -6.61
CA VAL A 202 -0.48 0.77 -6.97
C VAL A 202 -0.18 -0.64 -6.46
N ASP A 203 1.00 -1.16 -6.75
CA ASP A 203 1.37 -2.54 -6.43
C ASP A 203 1.80 -2.68 -4.95
N THR A 204 2.22 -1.59 -4.31
CA THR A 204 2.66 -1.52 -2.91
C THR A 204 3.58 -2.68 -2.49
N PRO A 205 4.71 -2.92 -3.19
CA PRO A 205 5.64 -4.01 -2.85
C PRO A 205 6.30 -3.83 -1.48
N PHE A 206 6.34 -2.58 -0.99
CA PHE A 206 6.78 -2.20 0.34
C PHE A 206 5.99 -0.98 0.82
N ARG A 207 5.92 -0.81 2.13
CA ARG A 207 5.20 0.28 2.80
C ARG A 207 6.15 1.17 3.57
N TYR A 208 5.66 2.34 3.97
CA TYR A 208 6.35 3.15 4.96
C TYR A 208 6.68 2.31 6.21
N GLY A 209 7.93 2.35 6.64
CA GLY A 209 8.44 1.61 7.79
C GLY A 209 8.97 0.22 7.47
N ASP A 210 8.69 -0.35 6.30
CA ASP A 210 9.19 -1.69 5.93
C ASP A 210 10.72 -1.69 5.80
N LEU A 211 11.35 -2.79 6.24
CA LEU A 211 12.73 -3.10 5.92
C LEU A 211 12.84 -3.75 4.55
N VAL A 212 13.69 -3.18 3.72
CA VAL A 212 13.97 -3.68 2.38
C VAL A 212 15.47 -3.93 2.23
N LYS A 213 15.81 -5.07 1.63
CA LYS A 213 17.16 -5.40 1.23
C LYS A 213 17.33 -5.14 -0.26
N LEU A 214 18.26 -4.25 -0.59
CA LEU A 214 18.63 -3.88 -1.95
C LEU A 214 19.53 -4.97 -2.58
N GLU A 215 19.72 -4.88 -3.90
CA GLU A 215 20.48 -5.87 -4.67
C GLU A 215 21.96 -5.94 -4.24
N ASP A 216 22.55 -4.81 -3.86
CA ASP A 216 23.92 -4.72 -3.30
C ASP A 216 24.05 -5.31 -1.89
N GLY A 217 22.94 -5.71 -1.28
CA GLY A 217 22.87 -6.31 0.05
C GLY A 217 22.62 -5.33 1.18
N THR A 218 22.57 -4.02 0.90
CA THR A 218 22.26 -2.96 1.87
C THR A 218 20.85 -3.14 2.41
N VAL A 219 20.67 -2.99 3.72
CA VAL A 219 19.37 -3.10 4.38
C VAL A 219 18.92 -1.72 4.82
N CYS A 220 17.77 -1.29 4.30
CA CYS A 220 17.25 0.04 4.56
C CYS A 220 15.81 -0.02 5.06
N GLN A 221 15.42 0.97 5.85
CA GLN A 221 14.03 1.22 6.20
C GLN A 221 13.40 2.22 5.21
N VAL A 222 12.19 1.95 4.75
CA VAL A 222 11.45 2.89 3.87
C VAL A 222 10.93 4.07 4.71
N VAL A 223 11.48 5.26 4.48
CA VAL A 223 11.08 6.49 5.18
C VAL A 223 10.01 7.27 4.43
N LYS A 224 10.10 7.31 3.09
CA LYS A 224 9.13 8.07 2.31
C LYS A 224 9.08 7.58 0.88
N ILE A 225 7.88 7.30 0.39
CA ILE A 225 7.65 7.06 -1.04
C ILE A 225 7.23 8.38 -1.66
N GLY A 226 8.11 8.98 -2.46
CA GLY A 226 7.82 10.18 -3.23
C GLY A 226 7.43 9.83 -4.67
N VAL A 227 7.03 10.85 -5.42
CA VAL A 227 6.55 10.71 -6.81
C VAL A 227 7.65 10.26 -7.76
N ARG A 228 8.87 10.80 -7.58
CA ARG A 228 10.04 10.52 -8.41
C ARG A 228 11.12 9.72 -7.68
N VAL A 229 11.20 9.89 -6.36
CA VAL A 229 12.28 9.42 -5.51
C VAL A 229 11.70 8.86 -4.23
N THR A 230 12.21 7.70 -3.82
CA THR A 230 11.94 7.09 -2.52
C THR A 230 13.12 7.32 -1.59
N GLN A 231 12.83 7.68 -0.35
CA GLN A 231 13.82 7.87 0.71
C GLN A 231 13.91 6.60 1.52
N LEU A 232 15.13 6.08 1.62
CA LEU A 232 15.48 4.87 2.34
C LEU A 232 16.49 5.24 3.43
N PHE A 233 16.24 4.87 4.68
CA PHE A 233 17.19 5.06 5.77
C PHE A 233 18.06 3.81 5.88
N ASP A 234 19.34 3.95 5.60
CA ASP A 234 20.34 2.91 5.77
C ASP A 234 20.68 2.77 7.26
N ILE A 235 20.43 1.58 7.80
CA ILE A 235 20.59 1.26 9.22
C ILE A 235 22.08 1.17 9.58
N ASP A 236 22.90 0.68 8.65
CA ASP A 236 24.32 0.42 8.87
C ASP A 236 25.13 1.73 8.83
N THR A 237 24.81 2.63 7.89
CA THR A 237 25.53 3.90 7.71
C THR A 237 24.88 5.10 8.41
N HIS A 238 23.68 4.92 8.96
CA HIS A 238 22.89 5.97 9.61
C HIS A 238 22.62 7.17 8.67
N ALA A 239 22.33 6.89 7.40
CA ALA A 239 22.15 7.90 6.36
C ALA A 239 20.85 7.70 5.56
N VAL A 240 20.26 8.79 5.07
CA VAL A 240 19.11 8.72 4.15
C VAL A 240 19.61 8.65 2.71
N ILE A 241 19.31 7.55 2.05
CA ILE A 241 19.54 7.29 0.63
C ILE A 241 18.32 7.77 -0.17
N TYR A 242 18.55 8.61 -1.18
CA TYR A 242 17.53 9.08 -2.12
C TYR A 242 17.61 8.25 -3.40
N MET A 243 16.70 7.30 -3.57
CA MET A 243 16.70 6.40 -4.72
C MET A 243 15.62 6.79 -5.74
N PRO A 244 15.98 6.97 -7.03
CA PRO A 244 14.98 7.17 -8.09
C PRO A 244 14.03 5.98 -8.17
N ASN A 245 12.74 6.23 -8.33
CA ASN A 245 11.73 5.17 -8.35
C ASN A 245 11.91 4.21 -9.53
N SER A 246 12.41 4.70 -10.68
CA SER A 246 12.74 3.84 -11.82
C SER A 246 13.82 2.82 -11.49
N LYS A 247 14.81 3.20 -10.67
CA LYS A 247 15.86 2.30 -10.20
C LYS A 247 15.27 1.22 -9.29
N LEU A 248 14.45 1.63 -8.31
CA LEU A 248 13.77 0.68 -7.41
C LEU A 248 12.84 -0.29 -8.11
N ALA A 249 12.15 0.16 -9.16
CA ALA A 249 11.24 -0.69 -9.93
C ALA A 249 11.98 -1.71 -10.81
N ASN A 250 13.23 -1.42 -11.19
CA ASN A 250 14.01 -2.27 -12.09
C ASN A 250 14.99 -3.21 -11.36
N GLU A 251 15.35 -2.91 -10.11
CA GLU A 251 16.27 -3.72 -9.30
C GLU A 251 15.54 -4.77 -8.48
N ARG A 252 16.24 -5.88 -8.18
CA ARG A 252 15.68 -6.89 -7.27
C ARG A 252 15.71 -6.36 -5.84
N LEU A 253 14.52 -6.20 -5.25
CA LEU A 253 14.34 -5.81 -3.86
C LEU A 253 13.68 -6.94 -3.06
N SER A 254 14.17 -7.19 -1.85
CA SER A 254 13.57 -8.17 -0.93
C SER A 254 12.96 -7.45 0.28
N ASN A 255 11.65 -7.54 0.47
CA ASN A 255 10.99 -7.01 1.66
C ASN A 255 11.18 -8.00 2.81
N LEU A 256 11.90 -7.58 3.87
CA LEU A 256 12.22 -8.43 5.02
C LEU A 256 11.08 -8.48 6.05
N MET A 257 10.08 -7.60 5.91
CA MET A 257 8.94 -7.47 6.82
C MET A 257 7.71 -8.26 6.36
N GLN A 258 7.75 -8.80 5.14
CA GLN A 258 6.64 -9.54 4.54
C GLN A 258 7.03 -11.02 4.32
N PRO A 259 6.11 -11.98 4.54
CA PRO A 259 4.72 -11.78 4.99
C PRO A 259 4.59 -11.46 6.49
N THR A 260 5.62 -11.71 7.28
CA THR A 260 5.64 -11.53 8.72
C THR A 260 7.02 -11.00 9.18
N PRO A 261 7.12 -10.32 10.33
CA PRO A 261 8.35 -9.66 10.79
C PRO A 261 9.43 -10.62 11.32
N GLU A 262 9.23 -11.94 11.22
CA GLU A 262 10.21 -12.92 11.70
C GLU A 262 11.19 -13.27 10.58
N LEU A 263 12.46 -12.97 10.81
CA LEU A 263 13.52 -13.13 9.81
C LEU A 263 14.33 -14.39 10.06
N ILE A 264 14.55 -15.15 9.00
CA ILE A 264 15.47 -16.28 9.01
C ILE A 264 16.91 -15.78 8.97
N SER A 265 17.71 -16.19 9.94
CA SER A 265 19.16 -16.05 9.91
C SER A 265 19.82 -17.42 9.79
N SER A 266 21.01 -17.42 9.17
CA SER A 266 21.87 -18.59 9.11
C SER A 266 23.28 -18.25 9.53
N VAL A 267 23.81 -19.02 10.46
CA VAL A 267 25.16 -18.86 10.98
C VAL A 267 25.97 -20.08 10.57
N ARG A 268 27.02 -19.85 9.78
CA ARG A 268 27.94 -20.89 9.32
C ARG A 268 29.12 -21.01 10.29
N MET A 269 29.51 -22.24 10.60
CA MET A 269 30.73 -22.53 11.36
C MET A 269 31.48 -23.72 10.77
N VAL A 270 32.76 -23.83 11.11
CA VAL A 270 33.62 -24.96 10.74
C VAL A 270 34.35 -25.47 11.99
N VAL A 271 34.15 -26.74 12.32
CA VAL A 271 34.77 -27.41 13.48
C VAL A 271 35.80 -28.45 13.03
N ALA A 272 36.69 -28.86 13.93
CA ALA A 272 37.75 -29.83 13.63
C ALA A 272 37.20 -31.17 13.13
N ARG A 273 37.90 -31.79 12.16
CA ARG A 273 37.47 -33.03 11.48
C ARG A 273 37.26 -34.24 12.40
N GLY A 274 37.96 -34.28 13.53
CA GLY A 274 37.86 -35.36 14.51
C GLY A 274 36.61 -35.33 15.38
N SER A 275 35.74 -34.33 15.23
CA SER A 275 34.55 -34.16 16.06
C SER A 275 33.43 -35.11 15.62
N ASP A 276 32.66 -35.62 16.58
CA ASP A 276 31.44 -36.39 16.29
C ASP A 276 30.36 -35.44 15.74
N VAL A 277 29.95 -35.69 14.49
CA VAL A 277 28.98 -34.87 13.77
C VAL A 277 27.66 -34.78 14.51
N GLU A 278 27.19 -35.88 15.08
CA GLU A 278 25.91 -35.96 15.76
C GLU A 278 25.97 -35.28 17.13
N ARG A 279 27.10 -35.42 17.82
CA ARG A 279 27.34 -34.69 19.08
C ARG A 279 27.36 -33.18 18.87
N VAL A 280 28.08 -32.70 17.84
CA VAL A 280 28.10 -31.27 17.47
C VAL A 280 26.69 -30.80 17.14
N ARG A 281 25.97 -31.52 16.27
CA ARG A 281 24.60 -31.17 15.89
C ARG A 281 23.68 -31.03 17.11
N GLN A 282 23.75 -31.96 18.06
CA GLN A 282 22.93 -31.91 19.27
C GLN A 282 23.27 -30.70 20.15
N ILE A 283 24.56 -30.37 20.31
CA ILE A 283 24.98 -29.17 21.05
C ILE A 283 24.41 -27.91 20.40
N LEU A 284 24.46 -27.82 19.06
CA LEU A 284 23.95 -26.66 18.34
C LEU A 284 22.43 -26.49 18.52
N ILE A 285 21.67 -27.57 18.46
CA ILE A 285 20.22 -27.55 18.69
C ILE A 285 19.91 -27.13 20.13
N ASP A 286 20.62 -27.71 21.11
CA ASP A 286 20.43 -27.36 22.52
C ASP A 286 20.70 -25.86 22.78
N VAL A 287 21.68 -25.26 22.09
CA VAL A 287 21.96 -23.82 22.18
C VAL A 287 20.84 -22.99 21.57
N LEU A 288 20.33 -23.38 20.40
CA LEU A 288 19.21 -22.67 19.75
C LEU A 288 17.95 -22.71 20.61
N ASP A 289 17.60 -23.88 21.16
CA ASP A 289 16.45 -24.04 22.04
C ASP A 289 16.62 -23.26 23.36
N GLY A 290 17.85 -23.00 23.80
CA GLY A 290 18.13 -22.20 25.00
C GLY A 290 17.86 -20.70 24.85
N HIS A 291 17.73 -20.16 23.63
CA HIS A 291 17.68 -18.71 23.44
C HIS A 291 16.23 -18.16 23.50
N PRO A 292 15.87 -17.23 24.41
CA PRO A 292 14.50 -16.76 24.58
C PRO A 292 13.93 -16.03 23.34
N ASP A 293 14.73 -15.26 22.62
CA ASP A 293 14.27 -14.41 21.48
C ASP A 293 14.15 -15.16 20.13
N LEU A 294 14.51 -16.45 20.07
CA LEU A 294 14.31 -17.27 18.87
C LEU A 294 12.90 -17.85 18.81
N LEU A 295 12.37 -18.14 17.64
CA LEU A 295 11.19 -19.01 17.54
C LEU A 295 11.60 -20.47 17.82
N GLY A 296 10.81 -21.17 18.62
CA GLY A 296 11.01 -22.58 18.94
C GLY A 296 9.89 -23.15 19.80
N GLU A 297 9.91 -24.47 20.01
CA GLU A 297 8.92 -25.13 20.87
C GLU A 297 9.06 -24.69 22.32
N ILE A 298 8.08 -23.93 22.82
CA ILE A 298 8.12 -23.34 24.16
C ILE A 298 8.47 -24.35 25.27
N PRO A 299 7.89 -25.57 25.33
CA PRO A 299 8.24 -26.54 26.38
C PRO A 299 9.73 -26.89 26.42
N THR A 300 10.35 -27.08 25.26
CA THR A 300 11.79 -27.37 25.12
C THR A 300 12.61 -26.17 25.56
N LYS A 301 12.22 -24.96 25.12
CA LYS A 301 12.90 -23.72 25.50
C LYS A 301 12.88 -23.45 27.00
N LEU A 302 11.76 -23.70 27.67
CA LEU A 302 11.62 -23.54 29.12
C LEU A 302 12.60 -24.43 29.91
N GLN A 303 12.95 -25.59 29.36
CA GLN A 303 13.94 -26.49 29.96
C GLN A 303 15.37 -25.99 29.69
N ARG A 304 15.65 -25.54 28.46
CA ARG A 304 17.01 -25.21 27.99
C ARG A 304 17.48 -23.81 28.32
N ILE A 305 16.57 -22.84 28.54
CA ILE A 305 16.95 -21.44 28.80
C ILE A 305 17.87 -21.25 30.01
N ARG A 306 17.79 -22.15 30.99
CA ARG A 306 18.64 -22.12 32.18
C ARG A 306 20.10 -22.44 31.85
N ASP A 307 20.33 -23.27 30.83
CA ASP A 307 21.65 -23.75 30.44
C ASP A 307 22.42 -22.74 29.57
N PHE A 308 21.75 -21.72 29.04
CA PHE A 308 22.32 -20.67 28.19
C PHE A 308 23.10 -19.64 29.02
N ALA A 309 24.40 -19.89 29.26
CA ALA A 309 25.14 -19.11 30.26
C ALA A 309 25.58 -17.72 29.79
N VAL A 310 25.68 -17.48 28.47
CA VAL A 310 26.07 -16.16 27.92
C VAL A 310 25.03 -15.07 28.23
N LEU A 311 23.77 -15.43 28.51
CA LEU A 311 22.73 -14.45 28.86
C LEU A 311 22.80 -14.05 30.33
N PRO A 312 22.68 -12.74 30.65
CA PRO A 312 22.55 -12.26 32.02
C PRO A 312 21.39 -12.94 32.76
N GLU A 313 21.52 -13.09 34.08
CA GLU A 313 20.47 -13.71 34.91
C GLU A 313 19.12 -12.99 34.77
N ALA A 314 19.12 -11.66 34.74
CA ALA A 314 17.92 -10.85 34.52
C ALA A 314 17.23 -11.18 33.18
N LYS A 315 18.00 -11.31 32.08
CA LYS A 315 17.45 -11.66 30.77
C LYS A 315 16.92 -13.09 30.72
N ARG A 316 17.59 -14.04 31.37
CA ARG A 316 17.08 -15.43 31.48
C ARG A 316 15.79 -15.51 32.30
N ALA A 317 15.73 -14.80 33.43
CA ALA A 317 14.55 -14.75 34.28
C ALA A 317 13.36 -14.13 33.53
N HIS A 318 13.59 -12.99 32.86
CA HIS A 318 12.60 -12.34 32.00
C HIS A 318 12.15 -13.25 30.85
N GLY A 319 13.08 -13.86 30.12
CA GLY A 319 12.77 -14.77 29.01
C GLY A 319 11.93 -15.97 29.46
N LEU A 320 12.19 -16.50 30.66
CA LEU A 320 11.41 -17.57 31.26
C LEU A 320 9.98 -17.12 31.62
N GLU A 321 9.83 -15.92 32.18
CA GLU A 321 8.53 -15.32 32.47
C GLU A 321 7.73 -15.09 31.17
N ARG A 322 8.37 -14.53 30.15
CA ARG A 322 7.79 -14.27 28.83
C ARG A 322 7.31 -15.55 28.16
N LEU A 323 8.15 -16.58 28.09
CA LEU A 323 7.81 -17.87 27.47
C LEU A 323 6.65 -18.57 28.19
N ARG A 324 6.58 -18.47 29.52
CA ARG A 324 5.44 -19.02 30.29
C ARG A 324 4.14 -18.27 30.02
N ALA A 325 4.21 -16.94 29.98
CA ALA A 325 3.05 -16.11 29.65
C ALA A 325 2.57 -16.41 28.22
N GLU A 326 3.51 -16.58 27.28
CA GLU A 326 3.22 -16.96 25.90
C GLU A 326 2.56 -18.34 25.80
N GLN A 327 3.11 -19.35 26.49
CA GLN A 327 2.51 -20.69 26.55
C GLN A 327 1.08 -20.67 27.07
N SER A 328 0.82 -19.83 28.08
CA SER A 328 -0.51 -19.62 28.64
C SER A 328 -1.48 -19.01 27.63
N VAL A 329 -1.02 -18.09 26.77
CA VAL A 329 -1.84 -17.54 25.68
C VAL A 329 -2.09 -18.61 24.62
N ASP A 330 -1.07 -19.35 24.20
CA ASP A 330 -1.18 -20.40 23.17
C ASP A 330 -2.15 -21.51 23.58
N GLN A 331 -2.05 -22.00 24.82
CA GLN A 331 -3.01 -22.96 25.36
C GLN A 331 -4.43 -22.42 25.31
N ARG A 332 -4.64 -21.15 25.74
CA ARG A 332 -5.96 -20.54 25.71
C ARG A 332 -6.52 -20.38 24.30
N VAL A 333 -5.68 -20.06 23.31
CA VAL A 333 -6.08 -20.00 21.89
C VAL A 333 -6.54 -21.39 21.43
N VAL A 334 -5.75 -22.44 21.69
CA VAL A 334 -6.07 -23.82 21.28
C VAL A 334 -7.39 -24.29 21.91
N GLU A 335 -7.55 -24.11 23.22
CA GLU A 335 -8.79 -24.43 23.95
C GLU A 335 -10.00 -23.69 23.36
N SER A 336 -9.86 -22.39 23.12
CA SER A 336 -10.95 -21.57 22.58
C SER A 336 -11.34 -21.98 21.16
N VAL A 337 -10.36 -22.32 20.32
CA VAL A 337 -10.62 -22.79 18.95
C VAL A 337 -11.33 -24.15 18.95
N GLN A 338 -10.94 -25.07 19.83
CA GLN A 338 -11.62 -26.36 19.98
C GLN A 338 -13.06 -26.17 20.46
N ALA A 339 -13.28 -25.30 21.45
CA ALA A 339 -14.61 -25.02 21.97
C ALA A 339 -15.53 -24.32 20.94
N LEU A 340 -14.99 -23.40 20.14
CA LEU A 340 -15.72 -22.77 19.03
C LEU A 340 -16.08 -23.78 17.92
N ARG A 341 -15.18 -24.73 17.61
CA ARG A 341 -15.48 -25.81 16.65
C ARG A 341 -16.61 -26.71 17.16
N ALA A 342 -16.57 -27.10 18.44
CA ALA A 342 -17.64 -27.89 19.05
C ALA A 342 -19.00 -27.15 19.01
N LEU A 343 -18.99 -25.85 19.28
CA LEU A 343 -20.20 -25.02 19.16
C LEU A 343 -20.68 -24.93 17.70
N ALA A 344 -19.79 -24.75 16.75
CA ALA A 344 -20.15 -24.70 15.33
C ALA A 344 -20.78 -26.03 14.85
N GLU A 345 -20.26 -27.18 15.28
CA GLU A 345 -20.86 -28.48 15.00
C GLU A 345 -22.28 -28.60 15.58
N GLN A 346 -22.49 -28.12 16.80
CA GLN A 346 -23.82 -28.07 17.41
C GLN A 346 -24.79 -27.18 16.61
N ILE A 347 -24.33 -26.00 16.19
CA ILE A 347 -25.12 -25.07 15.36
C ILE A 347 -25.43 -25.70 14.00
N GLY A 348 -24.45 -26.30 13.33
CA GLY A 348 -24.64 -26.93 12.03
C GLY A 348 -25.69 -28.06 12.04
N ARG A 349 -25.78 -28.82 13.14
CA ARG A 349 -26.86 -29.81 13.34
C ARG A 349 -28.23 -29.16 13.54
N ALA A 350 -28.30 -28.04 14.27
CA ALA A 350 -29.54 -27.30 14.49
C ALA A 350 -30.03 -26.62 13.19
N GLU A 351 -29.12 -26.12 12.36
CA GLU A 351 -29.45 -25.50 11.07
C GLU A 351 -30.13 -26.45 10.08
N GLN A 352 -29.78 -27.74 10.10
CA GLN A 352 -30.40 -28.74 9.21
C GLN A 352 -31.91 -28.89 9.44
N ASN A 353 -32.38 -28.61 10.65
CA ASN A 353 -33.79 -28.73 11.05
C ASN A 353 -34.50 -27.36 11.09
N GLY A 354 -33.80 -26.26 10.82
CA GLY A 354 -34.28 -24.89 10.99
C GLY A 354 -34.23 -24.45 12.47
N ILE A 355 -33.55 -23.34 12.74
CA ILE A 355 -33.31 -22.87 14.12
C ILE A 355 -34.57 -22.23 14.70
N SER A 356 -35.12 -22.85 15.74
CA SER A 356 -36.19 -22.25 16.57
C SER A 356 -35.65 -21.15 17.49
N LYS A 357 -36.53 -20.26 17.98
CA LYS A 357 -36.15 -19.25 18.99
C LYS A 357 -35.58 -19.86 20.28
N ALA A 358 -36.05 -21.04 20.67
CA ALA A 358 -35.56 -21.75 21.84
C ALA A 358 -34.12 -22.27 21.62
N GLU A 359 -33.84 -22.83 20.44
CA GLU A 359 -32.50 -23.27 20.06
C GLU A 359 -31.55 -22.09 19.87
N GLN A 360 -32.02 -20.98 19.29
CA GLN A 360 -31.25 -19.74 19.23
C GLN A 360 -30.81 -19.28 20.62
N GLN A 361 -31.73 -19.30 21.59
CA GLN A 361 -31.43 -18.93 22.97
C GLN A 361 -30.48 -19.92 23.65
N ALA A 362 -30.60 -21.22 23.36
CA ALA A 362 -29.66 -22.24 23.81
C ALA A 362 -28.26 -22.03 23.23
N ILE A 363 -28.14 -21.70 21.94
CA ILE A 363 -26.87 -21.37 21.28
C ILE A 363 -26.24 -20.14 21.92
N LEU A 364 -27.01 -19.09 22.22
CA LEU A 364 -26.52 -17.91 22.94
C LEU A 364 -26.03 -18.26 24.35
N GLN A 365 -26.73 -19.14 25.06
CA GLN A 365 -26.31 -19.63 26.38
C GLN A 365 -25.01 -20.45 26.30
N SER A 366 -24.82 -21.24 25.24
CA SER A 366 -23.58 -21.98 24.97
C SER A 366 -22.42 -21.08 24.53
N PHE A 367 -22.69 -19.99 23.80
CA PHE A 367 -21.67 -19.04 23.36
C PHE A 367 -21.22 -18.09 24.46
N ALA A 368 -22.10 -17.71 25.40
CA ALA A 368 -21.79 -16.79 26.48
C ALA A 368 -20.53 -17.15 27.31
N PRO A 369 -20.32 -18.41 27.78
CA PRO A 369 -19.09 -18.76 28.50
C PRO A 369 -17.85 -18.67 27.61
N LEU A 370 -17.93 -19.02 26.32
CA LEU A 370 -16.82 -18.89 25.37
C LEU A 370 -16.45 -17.42 25.15
N ALA A 371 -17.46 -16.55 25.02
CA ALA A 371 -17.24 -15.12 24.89
C ALA A 371 -16.54 -14.54 26.13
N ARG A 372 -16.92 -14.97 27.34
CA ARG A 372 -16.23 -14.58 28.59
C ARG A 372 -14.78 -15.07 28.62
N GLN A 373 -14.51 -16.32 28.22
CA GLN A 373 -13.16 -16.88 28.14
C GLN A 373 -12.28 -16.14 27.13
N LEU A 374 -12.84 -15.63 26.04
CA LEU A 374 -12.10 -14.81 25.08
C LEU A 374 -11.88 -13.37 25.58
N GLY A 375 -12.73 -12.90 26.48
CA GLY A 375 -12.63 -11.61 27.13
C GLY A 375 -13.60 -10.56 26.59
N ASP A 376 -14.85 -10.95 26.38
CA ASP A 376 -15.90 -10.14 25.76
C ASP A 376 -16.13 -8.76 26.41
N VAL A 377 -16.32 -7.75 25.56
CA VAL A 377 -16.67 -6.38 25.91
C VAL A 377 -17.87 -5.93 25.07
N ARG A 378 -18.98 -5.57 25.72
CA ARG A 378 -20.21 -5.20 25.03
C ARG A 378 -20.08 -3.83 24.34
N GLY A 379 -20.54 -3.75 23.09
CA GLY A 379 -20.65 -2.48 22.37
C GLY A 379 -19.30 -1.79 22.13
N VAL A 380 -18.22 -2.57 21.99
CA VAL A 380 -16.84 -2.08 21.92
C VAL A 380 -16.64 -0.98 20.87
N GLN A 381 -17.30 -1.06 19.71
CA GLN A 381 -17.18 -0.04 18.66
C GLN A 381 -17.76 1.31 19.11
N LYS A 382 -18.95 1.33 19.69
CA LYS A 382 -19.56 2.57 20.21
C LYS A 382 -18.73 3.19 21.32
N ARG A 383 -18.11 2.36 22.17
CA ARG A 383 -17.19 2.80 23.23
C ARG A 383 -15.92 3.42 22.64
N LEU A 384 -15.36 2.80 21.60
CA LEU A 384 -14.17 3.29 20.91
C LEU A 384 -14.44 4.65 20.23
N ASP A 385 -15.58 4.78 19.53
CA ASP A 385 -15.98 6.02 18.86
C ASP A 385 -16.18 7.18 19.86
N ALA A 386 -16.58 6.87 21.09
CA ALA A 386 -16.73 7.84 22.18
C ALA A 386 -15.43 8.11 22.96
N HIS A 387 -14.39 7.29 22.77
CA HIS A 387 -13.16 7.40 23.53
C HIS A 387 -12.26 8.51 23.00
N ARG A 388 -11.74 9.36 23.91
CA ARG A 388 -10.73 10.37 23.59
C ARG A 388 -9.42 9.95 24.23
N GLY A 389 -8.47 9.47 23.42
CA GLY A 389 -7.18 8.99 23.92
C GLY A 389 -6.51 8.00 22.98
N SER A 390 -5.40 7.43 23.44
CA SER A 390 -4.69 6.37 22.72
C SER A 390 -5.48 5.06 22.75
N LEU A 391 -5.25 4.21 21.74
CA LEU A 391 -5.83 2.87 21.72
C LEU A 391 -5.41 2.03 22.94
N ASN A 392 -4.19 2.22 23.45
CA ASN A 392 -3.68 1.51 24.62
C ASN A 392 -4.52 1.82 25.86
N THR A 393 -4.78 3.11 26.13
CA THR A 393 -5.60 3.55 27.27
C THR A 393 -7.03 3.03 27.17
N PHE A 394 -7.60 2.98 25.97
CA PHE A 394 -8.92 2.39 25.73
C PHE A 394 -8.96 0.90 26.08
N VAL A 395 -7.96 0.14 25.60
CA VAL A 395 -7.88 -1.31 25.82
C VAL A 395 -7.67 -1.61 27.31
N ASP A 396 -6.79 -0.89 27.99
CA ASP A 396 -6.55 -1.06 29.43
C ASP A 396 -7.82 -0.80 30.26
N GLY A 397 -8.58 0.25 29.92
CA GLY A 397 -9.85 0.54 30.58
C GLY A 397 -10.91 -0.55 30.37
N CYS A 398 -11.00 -1.10 29.16
CA CYS A 398 -11.91 -2.22 28.88
C CYS A 398 -11.49 -3.52 29.57
N LEU A 399 -10.19 -3.80 29.66
CA LEU A 399 -9.67 -5.01 30.30
C LEU A 399 -9.96 -5.07 31.80
N ALA A 400 -10.14 -3.94 32.47
CA ALA A 400 -10.53 -3.90 33.88
C ALA A 400 -11.91 -4.52 34.18
N GLU A 401 -12.78 -4.63 33.16
CA GLU A 401 -14.12 -5.22 33.26
C GLU A 401 -14.14 -6.72 32.93
N VAL A 402 -13.05 -7.25 32.40
CA VAL A 402 -12.96 -8.59 31.83
C VAL A 402 -12.31 -9.56 32.82
N ASP A 403 -12.65 -10.85 32.71
CA ASP A 403 -11.98 -11.92 33.46
C ASP A 403 -10.45 -11.86 33.26
N PRO A 404 -9.64 -11.77 34.34
CA PRO A 404 -8.18 -11.77 34.27
C PRO A 404 -7.59 -13.02 33.58
N ASP A 405 -8.32 -14.14 33.58
CA ASP A 405 -7.92 -15.39 32.94
C ASP A 405 -8.39 -15.53 31.48
N SER A 406 -9.05 -14.49 30.94
CA SER A 406 -9.47 -14.43 29.55
C SER A 406 -8.29 -14.35 28.57
N LEU A 407 -8.53 -14.72 27.31
CA LEU A 407 -7.54 -14.63 26.24
C LEU A 407 -7.03 -13.19 26.06
N ALA A 408 -7.93 -12.20 26.07
CA ALA A 408 -7.56 -10.78 25.96
C ALA A 408 -6.65 -10.32 27.11
N ALA A 409 -6.99 -10.66 28.36
CA ALA A 409 -6.20 -10.28 29.53
C ALA A 409 -4.83 -10.99 29.56
N ARG A 410 -4.79 -12.29 29.25
CA ARG A 410 -3.52 -13.04 29.14
C ARG A 410 -2.61 -12.49 28.05
N THR A 411 -3.19 -12.13 26.90
CA THR A 411 -2.45 -11.53 25.78
C THR A 411 -1.88 -10.17 26.16
N ARG A 412 -2.66 -9.32 26.85
CA ARG A 412 -2.16 -8.04 27.36
C ARG A 412 -1.03 -8.23 28.36
N LYS A 413 -1.20 -9.12 29.34
CA LYS A 413 -0.17 -9.44 30.34
C LYS A 413 1.13 -9.94 29.68
N TRP A 414 1.02 -10.82 28.69
CA TRP A 414 2.18 -11.29 27.93
C TRP A 414 2.88 -10.15 27.17
N ALA A 415 2.12 -9.28 26.50
CA ALA A 415 2.69 -8.10 25.84
C ALA A 415 3.38 -7.16 26.85
N GLU A 416 2.78 -6.91 28.02
CA GLU A 416 3.39 -6.11 29.08
C GLU A 416 4.68 -6.73 29.63
N ILE A 417 4.73 -8.05 29.79
CA ILE A 417 5.98 -8.74 30.16
C ILE A 417 7.04 -8.48 29.08
N TRP A 418 6.66 -8.57 27.80
CA TRP A 418 7.59 -8.33 26.70
C TRP A 418 8.19 -6.91 26.74
N THR A 419 7.41 -5.89 27.09
CA THR A 419 7.87 -4.49 27.18
C THR A 419 8.93 -4.26 28.27
N ARG A 420 9.06 -5.19 29.23
CA ARG A 420 10.05 -5.14 30.33
C ARG A 420 11.33 -5.90 30.00
N ASP A 421 11.50 -6.32 28.75
CA ASP A 421 12.71 -7.00 28.31
C ASP A 421 13.92 -6.06 28.48
N PRO A 422 14.98 -6.49 29.20
CA PRO A 422 16.13 -5.63 29.48
C PRO A 422 16.91 -5.22 28.23
N ASP A 423 16.71 -5.89 27.10
CA ASP A 423 17.37 -5.56 25.83
C ASP A 423 16.62 -4.50 25.00
N LEU A 424 15.37 -4.17 25.35
CA LEU A 424 14.55 -3.23 24.56
C LEU A 424 14.93 -1.77 24.79
N VAL A 425 14.71 -0.96 23.75
CA VAL A 425 14.85 0.49 23.84
C VAL A 425 13.61 1.05 24.52
N LEU A 426 13.78 1.52 25.75
CA LEU A 426 12.69 2.05 26.58
C LEU A 426 11.94 3.20 25.87
N GLY A 427 10.61 3.14 25.91
CA GLY A 427 9.72 4.12 25.27
C GLY A 427 9.21 3.66 23.91
N GLU A 428 10.06 3.69 22.87
CA GLU A 428 9.62 3.41 21.49
C GLU A 428 9.14 1.96 21.27
N ASP A 429 9.94 0.98 21.71
CA ASP A 429 9.59 -0.44 21.56
C ASP A 429 8.39 -0.83 22.44
N ASP A 430 8.26 -0.19 23.62
CA ASP A 430 7.13 -0.39 24.54
C ASP A 430 5.82 0.04 23.87
N ASP A 431 5.77 1.27 23.35
CA ASP A 431 4.60 1.80 22.67
C ASP A 431 4.23 0.97 21.43
N ARG A 432 5.23 0.56 20.64
CA ARG A 432 5.02 -0.27 19.43
C ARG A 432 4.40 -1.62 19.78
N LEU A 433 4.99 -2.35 20.74
CA LEU A 433 4.48 -3.65 21.19
C LEU A 433 3.08 -3.53 21.77
N ARG A 434 2.85 -2.54 22.65
CA ARG A 434 1.53 -2.30 23.23
C ARG A 434 0.51 -1.99 22.16
N GLN A 435 0.81 -1.09 21.23
CA GLN A 435 -0.12 -0.68 20.18
C GLN A 435 -0.48 -1.85 19.27
N GLN A 436 0.51 -2.66 18.87
CA GLN A 436 0.32 -3.85 18.04
C GLN A 436 -0.66 -4.84 18.69
N TRP A 437 -0.42 -5.21 19.96
CA TRP A 437 -1.26 -6.18 20.66
C TRP A 437 -2.62 -5.60 21.09
N SER A 438 -2.70 -4.31 21.41
CA SER A 438 -3.97 -3.61 21.62
C SER A 438 -4.86 -3.64 20.37
N ALA A 439 -4.29 -3.47 19.17
CA ALA A 439 -5.03 -3.59 17.92
C ALA A 439 -5.54 -5.01 17.67
N ARG A 440 -4.75 -6.04 18.02
CA ARG A 440 -5.18 -7.45 17.95
C ARG A 440 -6.30 -7.76 18.94
N ILE A 441 -6.20 -7.27 20.19
CA ILE A 441 -7.24 -7.42 21.22
C ILE A 441 -8.54 -6.71 20.79
N LEU A 442 -8.45 -5.49 20.26
CA LEU A 442 -9.62 -4.79 19.73
C LEU A 442 -10.28 -5.56 18.58
N SER A 443 -9.47 -6.14 17.69
CA SER A 443 -9.96 -6.98 16.59
C SER A 443 -10.66 -8.24 17.10
N LEU A 444 -10.14 -8.85 18.17
CA LEU A 444 -10.79 -9.97 18.85
C LEU A 444 -12.17 -9.55 19.39
N TRP A 445 -12.26 -8.45 20.14
CA TRP A 445 -13.54 -7.95 20.67
C TRP A 445 -14.55 -7.63 19.58
N ARG A 446 -14.12 -6.98 18.49
CA ARG A 446 -15.00 -6.68 17.35
C ARG A 446 -15.60 -7.94 16.74
N ARG A 447 -14.79 -9.00 16.60
CA ARG A 447 -15.25 -10.27 16.03
C ARG A 447 -16.16 -11.04 16.97
N ILE A 448 -15.90 -11.01 18.29
CA ILE A 448 -16.82 -11.58 19.29
C ILE A 448 -18.18 -10.89 19.22
N ASP A 449 -18.20 -9.55 19.20
CA ASP A 449 -19.44 -8.76 19.10
C ASP A 449 -20.17 -9.03 17.77
N GLU A 450 -19.43 -9.14 16.66
CA GLU A 450 -19.99 -9.49 15.36
C GLU A 450 -20.63 -10.88 15.37
N THR A 451 -19.93 -11.90 15.87
CA THR A 451 -20.46 -13.27 15.99
C THR A 451 -21.70 -13.29 16.88
N ARG A 452 -21.69 -12.59 18.02
CA ARG A 452 -22.87 -12.46 18.89
C ARG A 452 -24.06 -11.85 18.15
N ARG A 453 -23.87 -10.69 17.51
CA ARG A 453 -24.97 -9.98 16.83
C ARG A 453 -25.58 -10.83 15.71
N ARG A 454 -24.76 -11.62 15.00
CA ARG A 454 -25.23 -12.57 14.00
C ARG A 454 -26.09 -13.68 14.63
N ILE A 455 -25.70 -14.20 15.80
CA ILE A 455 -26.52 -15.17 16.55
C ILE A 455 -27.83 -14.55 17.04
N GLU A 456 -27.82 -13.28 17.47
CA GLU A 456 -29.00 -12.57 17.97
C GLU A 456 -30.03 -12.22 16.88
N ARG A 457 -29.58 -11.88 15.67
CA ARG A 457 -30.49 -11.34 14.63
C ARG A 457 -31.17 -12.39 13.75
N LEU A 458 -30.71 -13.65 13.73
CA LEU A 458 -31.20 -14.68 12.79
C LEU A 458 -31.46 -14.06 11.41
N ASP A 459 -30.46 -13.36 10.86
CA ASP A 459 -30.57 -12.73 9.54
C ASP A 459 -30.59 -13.85 8.50
N GLY A 460 -31.79 -14.37 8.24
CA GLY A 460 -32.04 -15.30 7.15
C GLY A 460 -31.79 -14.56 5.86
N LEU A 461 -30.64 -14.83 5.22
CA LEU A 461 -30.54 -15.13 3.78
C LEU A 461 -29.11 -15.24 3.24
N GLU A 462 -28.03 -14.85 3.94
CA GLU A 462 -26.72 -14.80 3.27
C GLU A 462 -25.55 -15.57 3.89
N GLN A 463 -25.52 -15.92 5.18
CA GLN A 463 -24.42 -16.75 5.73
C GLN A 463 -24.88 -17.64 6.88
N ARG A 464 -24.49 -18.92 6.84
CA ARG A 464 -24.76 -19.89 7.92
C ARG A 464 -24.08 -19.44 9.23
N LEU A 465 -24.74 -19.67 10.37
CA LEU A 465 -24.25 -19.29 11.69
C LEU A 465 -23.05 -20.14 12.12
N ASP A 466 -23.01 -21.42 11.75
CA ASP A 466 -21.86 -22.29 11.98
C ASP A 466 -20.59 -21.71 11.32
N ASP A 467 -20.69 -21.21 10.09
CA ASP A 467 -19.60 -20.53 9.38
C ASP A 467 -19.12 -19.27 10.13
N ALA A 468 -20.01 -18.52 10.77
CA ALA A 468 -19.63 -17.33 11.53
C ALA A 468 -18.78 -17.68 12.76
N VAL A 469 -19.11 -18.79 13.44
CA VAL A 469 -18.34 -19.30 14.58
C VAL A 469 -17.01 -19.91 14.11
N LEU A 470 -17.01 -20.66 13.00
CA LEU A 470 -15.79 -21.20 12.40
C LEU A 470 -14.85 -20.11 11.87
N ARG A 471 -15.39 -19.00 11.34
CA ARG A 471 -14.60 -17.82 10.95
C ARG A 471 -13.88 -17.20 12.15
N LEU A 472 -14.54 -17.11 13.31
CA LEU A 472 -13.89 -16.63 14.53
C LEU A 472 -12.76 -17.58 14.98
N GLY A 473 -13.01 -18.89 14.99
CA GLY A 473 -12.00 -19.89 15.37
C GLY A 473 -10.81 -19.97 14.39
N SER A 474 -11.07 -19.89 13.09
CA SER A 474 -10.02 -19.84 12.06
C SER A 474 -9.19 -18.56 12.16
N TRP A 475 -9.82 -17.41 12.38
CA TRP A 475 -9.11 -16.15 12.63
C TRP A 475 -8.27 -16.20 13.91
N LEU A 476 -8.77 -16.78 15.00
CA LEU A 476 -8.00 -16.96 16.24
C LEU A 476 -6.71 -17.75 16.00
N SER A 477 -6.81 -18.87 15.28
CA SER A 477 -5.66 -19.74 15.01
C SER A 477 -4.71 -19.24 13.91
N ARG A 478 -5.19 -18.42 12.96
CA ARG A 478 -4.38 -17.94 11.83
C ARG A 478 -3.92 -16.49 11.97
N ASP A 479 -4.68 -15.63 12.61
CA ASP A 479 -4.43 -14.18 12.54
C ASP A 479 -4.28 -13.54 13.92
N TYR A 480 -4.88 -14.10 14.98
CA TYR A 480 -4.75 -13.51 16.32
C TYR A 480 -3.36 -13.75 16.92
N LYS A 481 -3.04 -15.02 17.18
CA LYS A 481 -1.71 -15.49 17.56
C LYS A 481 -1.58 -16.91 17.03
N GLN A 482 -0.79 -17.08 15.96
CA GLN A 482 -0.51 -18.43 15.46
C GLN A 482 0.40 -19.14 16.46
N PRO A 483 0.05 -20.36 16.91
CA PRO A 483 1.06 -21.26 17.44
C PRO A 483 2.14 -21.42 16.37
N MET A 484 3.42 -21.37 16.76
CA MET A 484 4.55 -21.41 15.84
C MET A 484 4.35 -22.49 14.76
N PRO A 485 4.35 -22.14 13.46
CA PRO A 485 4.19 -23.13 12.41
C PRO A 485 5.42 -24.05 12.33
N ALA A 486 5.21 -25.34 12.09
CA ALA A 486 6.26 -26.37 12.15
C ALA A 486 7.50 -26.07 11.27
N TRP A 487 7.33 -25.33 10.16
CA TRP A 487 8.43 -24.98 9.26
C TRP A 487 9.30 -23.82 9.75
N LYS A 488 8.88 -23.05 10.78
CA LYS A 488 9.68 -21.98 11.39
C LYS A 488 10.65 -22.49 12.47
N GLY A 489 10.83 -23.81 12.58
CA GLY A 489 11.74 -24.44 13.54
C GLY A 489 13.18 -23.94 13.39
N SER A 490 13.87 -23.79 14.52
CA SER A 490 15.33 -23.63 14.52
C SER A 490 15.99 -25.00 14.30
N GLY A 491 17.21 -25.02 13.78
CA GLY A 491 17.95 -26.26 13.64
C GLY A 491 19.39 -26.08 13.18
N ALA A 492 20.11 -27.20 13.19
CA ALA A 492 21.50 -27.27 12.76
C ALA A 492 21.67 -28.38 11.74
N ALA A 493 22.34 -28.06 10.62
CA ALA A 493 22.60 -28.99 9.53
C ALA A 493 24.11 -29.11 9.28
N PHE A 494 24.58 -30.36 9.15
CA PHE A 494 25.88 -30.66 8.59
C PHE A 494 25.85 -30.41 7.09
N LYS A 495 26.82 -29.65 6.58
CA LYS A 495 26.89 -29.24 5.16
C LYS A 495 28.00 -29.93 4.38
N GLY A 496 28.83 -30.72 5.05
CA GLY A 496 29.95 -31.43 4.43
C GLY A 496 31.29 -31.00 4.99
N PHE A 497 32.33 -31.09 4.16
CA PHE A 497 33.71 -30.84 4.55
C PHE A 497 34.28 -29.67 3.73
N GLU A 498 34.99 -28.76 4.40
CA GLU A 498 35.66 -27.61 3.77
C GLU A 498 36.91 -27.25 4.58
N ASP A 499 38.01 -26.90 3.92
CA ASP A 499 39.29 -26.53 4.53
C ASP A 499 39.79 -27.49 5.63
N GLY A 500 39.52 -28.79 5.47
CA GLY A 500 39.95 -29.80 6.44
C GLY A 500 39.11 -29.88 7.73
N GLY A 501 37.96 -29.20 7.79
CA GLY A 501 37.00 -29.26 8.91
C GLY A 501 35.60 -29.72 8.50
N LEU A 502 34.73 -29.89 9.50
CA LEU A 502 33.31 -30.19 9.35
C LEU A 502 32.52 -28.89 9.31
N VAL A 503 31.73 -28.67 8.26
CA VAL A 503 30.93 -27.45 8.09
C VAL A 503 29.54 -27.67 8.66
N PHE A 504 29.12 -26.77 9.55
CA PHE A 504 27.77 -26.72 10.08
C PHE A 504 27.10 -25.39 9.75
N SER A 505 25.79 -25.42 9.54
CA SER A 505 24.95 -24.24 9.40
C SER A 505 23.83 -24.33 10.41
N LEU A 506 23.74 -23.34 11.30
CA LEU A 506 22.52 -23.11 12.08
C LEU A 506 21.55 -22.30 11.23
N PHE A 507 20.27 -22.56 11.39
CA PHE A 507 19.19 -21.76 10.84
C PHE A 507 18.18 -21.51 11.96
N PHE A 508 17.71 -20.27 12.09
CA PHE A 508 16.78 -19.89 13.14
C PHE A 508 15.99 -18.64 12.75
N PHE A 509 14.85 -18.44 13.40
CA PHE A 509 14.00 -17.28 13.21
C PHE A 509 14.05 -16.41 14.47
N VAL A 510 14.27 -15.12 14.28
CA VAL A 510 14.17 -14.12 15.36
C VAL A 510 12.73 -13.61 15.41
N ASP A 511 12.16 -13.47 16.61
CA ASP A 511 10.73 -13.22 16.84
C ASP A 511 10.18 -11.91 16.24
N ASN A 512 10.83 -10.77 16.44
CA ASN A 512 10.42 -9.50 15.83
C ASN A 512 11.63 -8.62 15.52
N ILE A 513 11.99 -8.48 14.24
CA ILE A 513 13.15 -7.69 13.83
C ILE A 513 12.97 -6.19 14.00
N GLU A 514 11.76 -5.67 14.19
CA GLU A 514 11.52 -4.23 14.32
C GLU A 514 12.01 -3.64 15.64
N LEU A 515 12.21 -4.50 16.64
CA LEU A 515 12.62 -4.10 17.99
C LEU A 515 14.09 -3.72 18.02
N GLU A 516 14.48 -2.90 18.99
CA GLU A 516 15.88 -2.52 19.22
C GLU A 516 16.49 -1.77 18.03
N HIS A 517 15.70 -0.94 17.35
CA HIS A 517 16.08 -0.26 16.10
C HIS A 517 16.68 -1.20 15.05
N PHE A 518 16.10 -2.39 14.89
CA PHE A 518 16.55 -3.42 13.95
C PHE A 518 17.88 -4.11 14.31
N TRP A 519 18.45 -3.83 15.47
CA TRP A 519 19.68 -4.49 15.95
C TRP A 519 19.46 -5.84 16.61
N ARG A 520 18.20 -6.21 16.88
CA ARG A 520 17.84 -7.46 17.57
C ARG A 520 18.45 -8.69 16.92
N GLN A 521 18.43 -8.78 15.59
CA GLN A 521 19.04 -9.92 14.89
C GLN A 521 20.55 -10.02 15.15
N ALA A 522 21.28 -8.91 14.99
CA ALA A 522 22.73 -8.88 15.17
C ALA A 522 23.11 -9.24 16.62
N ARG A 523 22.35 -8.74 17.60
CA ARG A 523 22.53 -9.08 19.02
C ARG A 523 22.35 -10.58 19.26
N VAL A 524 21.23 -11.15 18.79
CA VAL A 524 20.91 -12.57 18.95
C VAL A 524 21.97 -13.45 18.26
N GLU A 525 22.39 -13.10 17.05
CA GLU A 525 23.49 -13.79 16.36
C GLU A 525 24.79 -13.79 17.18
N GLY A 526 25.17 -12.64 17.72
CA GLY A 526 26.35 -12.50 18.57
C GLY A 526 26.26 -13.33 19.86
N GLN A 527 25.08 -13.38 20.49
CA GLN A 527 24.83 -14.19 21.68
C GLN A 527 24.95 -15.69 21.36
N LEU A 528 24.36 -16.14 20.25
CA LEU A 528 24.45 -17.53 19.78
C LEU A 528 25.89 -17.93 19.45
N ARG A 529 26.63 -17.12 18.71
CA ARG A 529 28.04 -17.40 18.36
C ARG A 529 28.90 -17.61 19.62
N ARG A 530 28.72 -16.75 20.64
CA ARG A 530 29.44 -16.87 21.92
C ARG A 530 29.04 -18.14 22.69
N GLU A 531 27.75 -18.45 22.74
CA GLU A 531 27.25 -19.61 23.47
C GLU A 531 27.65 -20.93 22.79
N VAL A 532 27.59 -20.99 21.46
CA VAL A 532 28.12 -22.10 20.66
C VAL A 532 29.60 -22.31 20.98
N ALA A 533 30.43 -21.28 20.87
CA ALA A 533 31.86 -21.39 21.12
C ALA A 533 32.15 -21.88 22.55
N ARG A 534 31.39 -21.37 23.54
CA ARG A 534 31.47 -21.82 24.93
C ARG A 534 31.17 -23.32 25.07
N ARG A 535 30.06 -23.80 24.50
CA ARG A 535 29.60 -25.19 24.63
C ARG A 535 30.51 -26.17 23.89
N LEU A 536 31.02 -25.80 22.71
CA LEU A 536 31.98 -26.61 21.98
C LEU A 536 33.30 -26.77 22.76
N ARG A 537 33.83 -25.69 23.32
CA ARG A 537 35.05 -25.74 24.15
C ARG A 537 34.87 -26.60 25.41
N GLN A 538 33.70 -26.56 26.04
CA GLN A 538 33.40 -27.42 27.21
C GLN A 538 33.44 -28.90 26.89
N GLU A 539 33.10 -29.28 25.65
CA GLU A 539 33.07 -30.65 25.17
C GLU A 539 34.40 -31.05 24.48
N GLY A 540 35.43 -30.19 24.54
CA GLY A 540 36.72 -30.43 23.90
C GLY A 540 36.68 -30.37 22.37
N ILE A 541 35.65 -29.75 21.79
CA ILE A 541 35.49 -29.61 20.34
C ILE A 541 36.11 -28.28 19.89
N GLU A 542 37.17 -28.37 19.09
CA GLU A 542 37.87 -27.19 18.57
C GLU A 542 37.29 -26.72 17.23
N PHE A 543 37.42 -25.42 16.96
CA PHE A 543 37.19 -24.87 15.62
C PHE A 543 38.28 -25.33 14.66
N ALA A 544 37.98 -25.35 13.36
CA ALA A 544 38.96 -25.80 12.35
C ALA A 544 40.26 -24.97 12.35
N SER A 545 40.18 -23.68 12.72
CA SER A 545 41.35 -22.88 13.04
C SER A 545 41.03 -21.74 14.01
N PRO A 546 42.02 -21.20 14.75
CA PRO A 546 41.83 -20.01 15.58
C PRO A 546 41.37 -18.78 14.77
N ARG A 547 41.81 -18.66 13.51
CA ARG A 547 41.35 -17.58 12.61
C ARG A 547 39.86 -17.70 12.32
N PHE A 548 39.37 -18.91 12.08
CA PHE A 548 37.94 -19.17 11.89
C PHE A 548 37.16 -18.89 13.16
N GLU A 549 37.65 -19.27 14.33
CA GLU A 549 37.01 -18.97 15.60
C GLU A 549 36.87 -17.46 15.82
N VAL A 550 37.94 -16.70 15.59
CA VAL A 550 37.89 -15.22 15.68
C VAL A 550 36.92 -14.64 14.66
N ALA A 551 36.95 -15.10 13.40
CA ALA A 551 36.03 -14.65 12.35
C ALA A 551 34.56 -15.01 12.67
N PHE A 552 34.33 -16.19 13.25
CA PHE A 552 33.02 -16.64 13.69
C PHE A 552 32.49 -15.78 14.82
N LEU A 553 33.32 -15.47 15.82
CA LEU A 553 32.95 -14.64 16.96
C LEU A 553 32.75 -13.17 16.61
N ARG A 554 33.51 -12.64 15.62
CA ARG A 554 33.38 -11.27 15.11
C ARG A 554 32.31 -11.10 14.03
N GLY A 555 31.90 -12.19 13.39
CA GLY A 555 30.97 -12.12 12.27
C GLY A 555 29.63 -11.51 12.69
N GLY A 556 29.23 -10.49 11.94
CA GLY A 556 28.22 -9.51 12.32
C GLY A 556 28.72 -8.06 12.12
N GLU A 557 30.02 -7.80 12.30
CA GLU A 557 30.63 -6.48 12.01
C GLU A 557 31.01 -6.28 10.53
N ALA A 558 30.91 -7.31 9.70
CA ALA A 558 31.28 -7.25 8.27
C ALA A 558 30.12 -6.76 7.37
N ARG A 559 29.46 -5.66 7.75
CA ARG A 559 28.66 -4.83 6.85
C ARG A 559 28.91 -3.32 6.97
N ALA A 560 29.70 -2.88 7.93
CA ALA A 560 30.28 -1.54 7.86
C ALA A 560 31.63 -1.64 7.12
N GLY A 561 31.75 -0.94 6.00
CA GLY A 561 33.07 -0.61 5.48
C GLY A 561 33.88 0.09 6.56
N LEU A 562 34.85 -0.62 7.14
CA LEU A 562 35.93 0.02 7.88
C LEU A 562 37.13 0.08 6.95
N PRO A 563 37.71 1.27 6.69
CA PRO A 563 39.01 1.35 6.08
C PRO A 563 40.02 0.65 6.99
N ALA A 564 40.81 -0.24 6.41
CA ALA A 564 41.97 -0.84 7.04
C ALA A 564 42.96 0.27 7.44
N ALA A 565 42.89 0.75 8.68
CA ALA A 565 43.85 1.72 9.21
C ALA A 565 44.05 1.71 10.75
N ALA A 566 43.43 0.81 11.52
CA ALA A 566 43.51 0.86 12.99
C ALA A 566 44.06 -0.41 13.66
N LEU A 567 44.94 -1.16 12.98
CA LEU A 567 45.62 -2.33 13.56
C LEU A 567 47.15 -2.33 13.37
N GLU A 568 47.72 -1.16 13.12
CA GLU A 568 49.14 -0.91 13.36
C GLU A 568 49.25 0.24 14.36
N MET A 569 49.27 -0.10 15.65
CA MET A 569 50.17 0.54 16.62
C MET A 569 50.05 -0.18 17.97
N GLN A 570 51.24 -0.55 18.49
CA GLN A 570 51.57 -1.05 19.83
C GLN A 570 51.39 -2.56 20.01
N THR A 571 52.43 -3.41 20.07
CA THR A 571 53.71 -3.37 20.83
C THR A 571 53.63 -2.72 22.19
#